data_AF-A0A6S7KH37-F1
#
_entry.id   AF-A0A6S7KH37-F1
#
_cell.length_a   1.000
_cell.length_b   1.000
_cell.length_c   1.000
_cell.angle_alpha   90.00
_cell.angle_beta   90.00
_cell.angle_gamma   90.00
#
_symmetry.space_group_name_H-M   'P 1'
#
loop_
_entity.id
_entity.type
_entity.pdbx_description
1 polymer ?
#
loop_
_entity_poly.entity_id
_entity_poly.type
_entity_poly.pdbx_seq_one_letter_code
_entity_poly.pdbx_strand_id
1 'polypeptide(L)'
;MGYEKARTTPYIHAMVYHVPKFMRIHNGIKKFIGQGVEKLNDDCRRVHLQRSNKWDAAKDVLLVGKRIEHLAECKRTPRSYKKQNSSYLETGIKDTRSKRVRISCEEVADSQEPLDIDVDTLSVQEIKELLKVRGVKTRIRCLKKLKKQLIESLRNKENEAPNSQQ
;
A
#
# COMPACT_ATOMS: atom_id res chain seq x y z
N MET A 1 50.72 12.65 -0.08
CA MET A 1 49.84 13.26 0.95
C MET A 1 49.59 12.23 2.03
N GLY A 2 50.29 12.34 3.16
CA GLY A 2 50.37 11.30 4.19
C GLY A 2 49.62 11.68 5.47
N TYR A 3 49.10 10.68 6.16
CA TYR A 3 48.38 10.80 7.42
C TYR A 3 49.26 11.46 8.51
N GLU A 4 49.02 12.74 8.80
CA GLU A 4 49.73 13.48 9.86
C GLU A 4 49.15 13.20 11.25
N LYS A 5 50.01 13.27 12.28
CA LYS A 5 49.68 13.03 13.69
C LYS A 5 48.49 13.86 14.20
N ALA A 6 48.32 15.08 13.68
CA ALA A 6 47.23 15.99 14.02
C ALA A 6 45.85 15.54 13.52
N ARG A 7 45.77 14.61 12.55
CA ARG A 7 44.52 14.17 11.91
C ARG A 7 44.01 12.82 12.45
N THR A 8 44.42 12.45 13.66
CA THR A 8 44.01 11.19 14.29
C THR A 8 42.72 11.40 15.06
N THR A 9 41.64 10.70 14.69
CA THR A 9 40.40 10.76 15.46
C THR A 9 40.57 10.05 16.82
N PRO A 10 39.81 10.46 17.85
CA PRO A 10 39.82 9.77 19.14
C PRO A 10 39.57 8.26 19.03
N TYR A 11 38.72 7.83 18.08
CA TYR A 11 38.49 6.41 17.82
C TYR A 11 39.73 5.68 17.32
N ILE A 12 40.50 6.28 16.40
CA ILE A 12 41.76 5.68 15.92
C ILE A 12 42.77 5.58 17.07
N HIS A 13 42.89 6.63 17.88
CA HIS A 13 43.73 6.61 19.08
C HIS A 13 43.32 5.49 20.05
N ALA A 14 42.02 5.37 20.34
CA ALA A 14 41.50 4.31 21.21
C ALA A 14 41.71 2.91 20.63
N MET A 15 41.53 2.73 19.31
CA MET A 15 41.74 1.45 18.63
C MET A 15 43.21 0.99 18.66
N VAL A 16 44.18 1.90 18.59
CA VAL A 16 45.60 1.52 18.59
C VAL A 16 46.13 1.34 20.01
N TYR A 17 45.80 2.25 20.93
CA TYR A 17 46.43 2.28 22.26
C TYR A 17 45.61 1.59 23.35
N HIS A 18 44.28 1.64 23.27
CA HIS A 18 43.42 1.13 24.35
C HIS A 18 42.85 -0.25 24.03
N VAL A 19 42.43 -0.51 22.80
CA VAL A 19 41.86 -1.81 22.41
C VAL A 19 42.80 -2.99 22.73
N PRO A 20 44.11 -2.98 22.42
CA PRO A 20 45.01 -4.07 22.80
C PRO A 20 45.18 -4.24 24.32
N LYS A 21 45.10 -3.14 25.09
CA LYS A 21 45.11 -3.19 26.56
C LYS A 21 43.82 -3.86 27.07
N PHE A 22 42.67 -3.50 26.50
CA PHE A 22 41.38 -4.11 26.84
C PHE A 22 41.34 -5.59 26.46
N MET A 23 41.85 -5.98 25.29
CA MET A 23 41.91 -7.39 24.88
C MET A 23 42.67 -8.24 25.91
N ARG A 24 43.79 -7.75 26.45
CA ARG A 24 44.58 -8.45 27.47
C ARG A 24 43.90 -8.54 28.84
N ILE A 25 43.23 -7.48 29.30
CA ILE A 25 42.60 -7.44 30.63
C ILE A 25 41.27 -8.19 30.64
N HIS A 26 40.54 -8.17 29.52
CA HIS A 26 39.13 -8.51 29.48
C HIS A 26 38.76 -9.67 28.55
N ASN A 27 39.76 -10.29 27.90
CA ASN A 27 39.60 -11.36 26.92
C ASN A 27 38.63 -10.99 25.78
N GLY A 28 38.63 -9.72 25.38
CA GLY A 28 37.75 -9.22 24.34
C GLY A 28 37.13 -7.86 24.66
N ILE A 29 36.70 -7.18 23.59
CA ILE A 29 35.99 -5.90 23.68
C ILE A 29 34.48 -6.07 23.53
N LYS A 30 34.02 -7.23 23.04
CA LYS A 30 32.62 -7.51 22.70
C LYS A 30 31.62 -7.10 23.78
N LYS A 31 31.95 -7.30 25.06
CA LYS A 31 31.10 -6.96 26.21
C LYS A 31 30.94 -5.46 26.47
N PHE A 32 31.80 -4.62 25.89
CA PHE A 32 31.78 -3.17 26.01
C PHE A 32 31.19 -2.47 24.78
N ILE A 33 30.76 -3.23 23.76
CA ILE A 33 30.18 -2.66 22.55
C ILE A 33 28.70 -2.35 22.80
N GLY A 34 28.28 -1.12 22.50
CA GLY A 34 26.89 -0.66 22.65
C GLY A 34 25.90 -1.20 21.61
N GLN A 35 26.37 -1.95 20.61
CA GLN A 35 25.54 -2.46 19.51
C GLN A 35 24.31 -3.26 19.97
N GLY A 36 24.46 -4.04 21.05
CA GLY A 36 23.33 -4.78 21.62
C GLY A 36 22.26 -3.86 22.23
N VAL A 37 22.69 -2.76 22.84
CA VAL A 37 21.80 -1.76 23.45
C VAL A 37 21.07 -0.97 22.38
N GLU A 38 21.75 -0.58 21.30
CA GLU A 38 21.13 0.10 20.16
C GLU A 38 20.06 -0.77 19.50
N LYS A 39 20.35 -2.06 19.29
CA LYS A 39 19.36 -3.00 18.76
C LYS A 39 18.17 -3.17 19.70
N LEU A 40 18.40 -3.23 21.00
CA LEU A 40 17.32 -3.28 21.99
C LEU A 40 16.44 -2.02 21.90
N ASN A 41 17.05 -0.85 21.69
CA ASN A 41 16.33 0.40 21.50
C ASN A 41 15.44 0.37 20.24
N ASP A 42 15.94 -0.16 19.12
CA ASP A 42 15.15 -0.36 17.90
C ASP A 42 13.93 -1.28 18.14
N ASP A 43 14.12 -2.37 18.88
CA ASP A 43 13.04 -3.29 19.23
C ASP A 43 12.01 -2.64 20.18
N CYS A 44 12.46 -1.89 21.18
CA CYS A 44 11.61 -1.09 22.07
C CYS A 44 10.77 -0.08 21.27
N ARG A 45 11.40 0.63 20.33
CA ARG A 45 10.73 1.57 19.43
C ARG A 45 9.66 0.88 18.59
N ARG A 46 9.95 -0.32 18.06
CA ARG A 46 8.96 -1.11 17.30
C ARG A 46 7.74 -1.46 18.15
N VAL A 47 7.95 -1.90 19.38
CA VAL A 47 6.85 -2.24 20.31
C VAL A 47 6.02 -1.00 20.63
N HIS A 48 6.67 0.12 20.97
CA HIS A 48 6.00 1.37 21.28
C HIS A 48 5.10 1.87 20.13
N LEU A 49 5.58 1.77 18.89
CA LEU A 49 4.84 2.29 17.73
C LEU A 49 3.73 1.36 17.23
N GLN A 50 3.91 0.04 17.32
CA GLN A 50 3.02 -0.93 16.65
C GLN A 50 2.15 -1.76 17.60
N ARG A 51 2.55 -1.91 18.87
CA ARG A 51 1.97 -2.91 19.79
C ARG A 51 1.56 -2.35 21.15
N SER A 52 1.99 -1.14 21.49
CA SER A 52 1.68 -0.47 22.76
C SER A 52 0.42 0.39 22.63
N ASN A 53 -0.37 0.44 23.71
CA ASN A 53 -1.50 1.36 23.84
C ASN A 53 -1.05 2.75 24.34
N LYS A 54 0.24 2.93 24.63
CA LYS A 54 0.89 4.19 25.06
C LYS A 54 0.44 4.74 26.43
N TRP A 55 -0.31 3.97 27.21
CA TRP A 55 -0.68 4.32 28.58
C TRP A 55 0.51 4.16 29.54
N ASP A 56 1.28 3.08 29.37
CA ASP A 56 2.53 2.82 30.07
C ASP A 56 3.50 2.12 29.10
N ALA A 57 4.26 2.92 28.36
CA ALA A 57 5.12 2.42 27.29
C ALA A 57 6.24 1.51 27.83
N ALA A 58 6.78 1.79 29.02
CA ALA A 58 7.85 0.99 29.60
C ALA A 58 7.34 -0.40 29.99
N LYS A 59 6.19 -0.46 30.66
CA LYS A 59 5.54 -1.73 31.01
C LYS A 59 5.14 -2.53 29.77
N ASP A 60 4.60 -1.88 28.74
CA ASP A 60 4.22 -2.54 27.49
C ASP A 60 5.42 -3.20 26.80
N VAL A 61 6.56 -2.51 26.74
CA VAL A 61 7.81 -3.06 26.19
C VAL A 61 8.27 -4.28 26.97
N LEU A 62 8.26 -4.21 28.30
CA LEU A 62 8.66 -5.34 29.16
C LEU A 62 7.74 -6.54 28.99
N LEU A 63 6.42 -6.33 28.98
CA LEU A 63 5.43 -7.39 28.82
C LEU A 63 5.54 -8.08 27.46
N VAL A 64 5.71 -7.31 26.38
CA VAL A 64 5.89 -7.87 25.04
C VAL A 64 7.21 -8.63 24.93
N GLY A 65 8.29 -8.10 25.50
CA GLY A 65 9.58 -8.79 25.56
C GLY A 65 9.47 -10.15 26.26
N LYS A 66 8.88 -10.17 27.47
CA LYS A 66 8.63 -11.41 28.22
C LYS A 66 7.72 -12.38 27.50
N ARG A 67 6.72 -11.90 26.78
CA ARG A 67 5.86 -12.74 25.95
C ARG A 67 6.61 -13.41 24.80
N ILE A 68 7.52 -12.69 24.15
CA ILE A 68 8.34 -13.24 23.07
C ILE A 68 9.29 -14.31 23.62
N GLU A 69 9.94 -14.03 24.75
CA GLU A 69 10.82 -14.98 25.45
C GLU A 69 10.06 -16.25 25.82
N HIS A 70 8.90 -16.12 26.45
CA HIS A 70 8.06 -17.26 26.83
C HIS A 70 7.57 -18.09 25.64
N LEU A 71 7.37 -17.47 24.47
CA LEU A 71 6.92 -18.13 23.26
C LEU A 71 8.06 -18.55 22.32
N ALA A 72 9.33 -18.37 22.71
CA ALA A 72 10.48 -18.60 21.83
C ALA A 72 10.58 -20.04 21.32
N GLU A 73 10.15 -21.01 22.13
CA GLU A 73 10.18 -22.44 21.81
C GLU A 73 8.87 -22.92 21.14
N CYS A 74 7.84 -22.09 21.11
CA CYS A 74 6.52 -22.44 20.59
C CYS A 74 6.38 -22.06 19.10
N LYS A 75 5.90 -23.00 18.28
CA LYS A 75 5.51 -22.69 16.89
C LYS A 75 4.14 -22.02 16.87
N ARG A 76 4.04 -20.91 16.13
CA ARG A 76 2.77 -20.22 15.91
C ARG A 76 1.84 -21.11 15.08
N THR A 77 0.72 -21.53 15.66
CA THR A 77 -0.37 -22.15 14.92
C THR A 77 -1.38 -21.09 14.48
N PRO A 78 -1.90 -21.14 13.24
CA PRO A 78 -2.99 -20.27 12.85
C PRO A 78 -4.21 -20.60 13.71
N ARG A 79 -4.89 -19.56 14.22
CA ARG A 79 -6.13 -19.75 14.98
C ARG A 79 -7.15 -20.44 14.07
N SER A 80 -7.73 -21.54 14.54
CA SER A 80 -8.86 -22.18 13.86
C SER A 80 -10.03 -21.20 13.80
N TYR A 81 -10.36 -20.77 12.59
CA TYR A 81 -11.46 -19.83 12.34
C TYR A 81 -12.64 -20.60 11.76
N LYS A 82 -13.73 -20.68 12.51
CA LYS A 82 -15.01 -21.19 12.01
C LYS A 82 -15.81 -20.02 11.44
N LYS A 83 -16.03 -20.02 10.12
CA LYS A 83 -16.90 -19.06 9.44
C LYS A 83 -18.33 -19.27 9.94
N GLN A 84 -18.89 -18.30 10.63
CA GLN A 84 -20.27 -18.40 11.14
C GLN A 84 -21.34 -18.07 10.09
N ASN A 85 -21.00 -17.24 9.08
CA ASN A 85 -21.93 -16.86 8.01
C ASN A 85 -21.27 -17.09 6.64
N SER A 86 -21.40 -18.31 6.11
CA SER A 86 -20.89 -18.67 4.79
C SER A 86 -21.57 -17.88 3.68
N SER A 87 -22.90 -17.75 3.74
CA SER A 87 -23.72 -17.02 2.78
C SER A 87 -23.26 -15.57 2.60
N TYR A 88 -23.07 -14.83 3.70
CA TYR A 88 -22.55 -13.46 3.62
C TYR A 88 -21.15 -13.39 3.02
N LEU A 89 -20.27 -14.34 3.32
CA LEU A 89 -18.89 -14.32 2.82
C LEU A 89 -18.77 -14.72 1.34
N GLU A 90 -19.67 -15.57 0.84
CA GLU A 90 -19.61 -16.08 -0.54
C GLU A 90 -20.28 -15.14 -1.54
N THR A 91 -21.46 -14.64 -1.20
CA THR A 91 -22.29 -13.78 -2.07
C THR A 91 -22.51 -12.40 -1.46
N GLY A 92 -22.93 -12.32 -0.19
CA GLY A 92 -23.31 -11.05 0.44
C GLY A 92 -22.22 -9.97 0.42
N ILE A 93 -20.95 -10.34 0.58
CA ILE A 93 -19.82 -9.39 0.58
C ILE A 93 -19.55 -8.81 -0.81
N LYS A 94 -19.79 -9.60 -1.87
CA LYS A 94 -19.61 -9.14 -3.25
C LYS A 94 -20.71 -8.13 -3.59
N ASP A 95 -21.94 -8.45 -3.23
CA ASP A 95 -23.11 -7.58 -3.46
C ASP A 95 -23.06 -6.29 -2.64
N THR A 96 -22.58 -6.38 -1.40
CA THR A 96 -22.43 -5.19 -0.55
C THR A 96 -21.32 -4.28 -1.08
N ARG A 97 -20.23 -4.85 -1.60
CA ARG A 97 -19.10 -4.07 -2.14
C ARG A 97 -19.38 -3.50 -3.52
N SER A 98 -20.14 -4.20 -4.37
CA SER A 98 -20.54 -3.68 -5.69
C SER A 98 -21.45 -2.47 -5.58
N LYS A 99 -22.30 -2.42 -4.54
CA LYS A 99 -23.18 -1.28 -4.24
C LYS A 99 -22.48 -0.09 -3.58
N ARG A 100 -21.23 -0.23 -3.11
CA ARG A 100 -20.50 0.89 -2.51
C ARG A 100 -19.96 1.79 -3.60
N VAL A 101 -20.35 3.06 -3.53
CA VAL A 101 -19.78 4.12 -4.36
C VAL A 101 -18.28 4.22 -4.06
N ARG A 102 -17.46 4.22 -5.10
CA ARG A 102 -16.02 4.46 -4.95
C ARG A 102 -15.82 5.94 -4.63
N ILE A 103 -15.19 6.22 -3.49
CA ILE A 103 -14.83 7.59 -3.04
C ILE A 103 -14.10 8.38 -4.14
N SER A 104 -13.37 7.71 -5.04
CA SER A 104 -12.63 8.34 -6.14
C SER A 104 -13.42 8.57 -7.43
N CYS A 105 -14.72 8.24 -7.47
CA CYS A 105 -15.56 8.46 -8.64
C CYS A 105 -16.70 9.38 -8.23
N GLU A 106 -16.71 10.61 -8.75
CA GLU A 106 -17.90 11.45 -8.70
C GLU A 106 -19.04 10.76 -9.47
N GLU A 107 -20.21 10.72 -8.87
CA GLU A 107 -21.42 10.23 -9.52
C GLU A 107 -21.78 11.19 -10.65
N VAL A 108 -21.56 10.78 -11.89
CA VAL A 108 -22.22 11.43 -13.03
C VAL A 108 -23.66 10.95 -13.00
N ALA A 109 -24.59 11.85 -12.68
CA ALA A 109 -26.03 11.58 -12.70
C ALA A 109 -26.41 10.94 -14.03
N ASP A 110 -26.99 9.74 -13.97
CA ASP A 110 -27.47 9.03 -15.16
C ASP A 110 -28.80 9.65 -15.58
N SER A 111 -28.72 10.79 -16.27
CA SER A 111 -29.80 11.25 -17.13
C SER A 111 -29.85 10.30 -18.31
N GLN A 112 -30.63 9.23 -18.18
CA GLN A 112 -30.98 8.33 -19.29
C GLN A 112 -31.98 9.05 -20.20
N GLU A 113 -31.49 10.01 -20.98
CA GLU A 113 -32.17 10.36 -22.22
C GLU A 113 -31.92 9.21 -23.22
N PRO A 114 -32.97 8.64 -23.84
CA PRO A 114 -32.84 7.51 -24.74
C PRO A 114 -32.06 7.94 -25.98
N LEU A 115 -30.88 7.36 -26.18
CA LEU A 115 -30.11 7.50 -27.41
C LEU A 115 -30.76 6.63 -28.49
N ASP A 116 -31.00 7.19 -29.68
CA ASP A 116 -31.61 6.54 -30.87
C ASP A 116 -30.85 5.32 -31.41
N ILE A 117 -29.73 4.93 -30.79
CA ILE A 117 -28.87 3.83 -31.22
C ILE A 117 -28.78 2.82 -30.09
N ASP A 118 -29.28 1.61 -30.32
CA ASP A 118 -29.09 0.47 -29.41
C ASP A 118 -27.60 0.05 -29.42
N VAL A 119 -26.82 0.69 -28.54
CA VAL A 119 -25.38 0.45 -28.38
C VAL A 119 -25.08 -0.99 -27.96
N ASP A 120 -26.07 -1.72 -27.42
CA ASP A 120 -25.81 -3.02 -26.81
C ASP A 120 -25.66 -4.18 -27.79
N THR A 121 -26.24 -4.05 -29.00
CA THR A 121 -26.22 -5.06 -30.07
C THR A 121 -25.04 -4.93 -31.03
N LEU A 122 -24.31 -3.81 -31.01
CA LEU A 122 -23.21 -3.54 -31.96
C LEU A 122 -21.94 -4.36 -31.70
N SER A 123 -21.35 -4.86 -32.78
CA SER A 123 -20.06 -5.55 -32.82
C SER A 123 -18.89 -4.61 -32.56
N VAL A 124 -17.76 -5.17 -32.09
CA VAL A 124 -16.53 -4.41 -31.79
C VAL A 124 -15.99 -3.67 -33.01
N GLN A 125 -16.22 -4.18 -34.21
CA GLN A 125 -15.79 -3.55 -35.46
C GLN A 125 -16.65 -2.32 -35.80
N GLU A 126 -17.97 -2.47 -35.72
CA GLU A 126 -18.95 -1.40 -35.97
C GLU A 126 -18.75 -0.23 -35.00
N ILE A 127 -18.52 -0.52 -33.71
CA ILE A 127 -18.24 0.52 -32.70
C ILE A 127 -16.97 1.32 -33.07
N LYS A 128 -15.93 0.67 -33.59
CA LYS A 128 -14.69 1.34 -33.99
C LYS A 128 -14.86 2.16 -35.26
N GLU A 129 -15.66 1.70 -36.20
CA GLU A 129 -15.99 2.44 -37.41
C GLU A 129 -16.78 3.70 -37.08
N LEU A 130 -17.82 3.59 -36.23
CA LEU A 130 -18.61 4.73 -35.77
C LEU A 130 -17.75 5.77 -35.02
N LEU A 131 -16.85 5.32 -34.14
CA LEU A 131 -15.90 6.19 -33.46
C LEU A 131 -14.92 6.86 -34.44
N LYS A 132 -14.49 6.15 -35.48
CA LYS A 132 -13.59 6.68 -36.52
C LYS A 132 -14.28 7.73 -37.39
N VAL A 133 -15.54 7.51 -37.78
CA VAL A 133 -16.38 8.50 -38.49
C VAL A 133 -16.54 9.76 -37.65
N ARG A 134 -16.62 9.62 -36.33
CA ARG A 134 -16.67 10.74 -35.37
C ARG A 134 -15.30 11.34 -35.01
N GLY A 135 -14.21 10.92 -35.66
CA GLY A 135 -12.88 11.48 -35.44
C GLY A 135 -12.14 10.97 -34.19
N VAL A 136 -12.71 10.03 -33.43
CA VAL A 136 -12.11 9.49 -32.20
C VAL A 136 -11.27 8.24 -32.53
N LYS A 137 -9.94 8.38 -32.49
CA LYS A 137 -9.02 7.24 -32.65
C LYS A 137 -8.86 6.51 -31.32
N THR A 138 -9.29 5.25 -31.25
CA THR A 138 -9.23 4.46 -30.01
C THR A 138 -8.32 3.23 -30.17
N ARG A 139 -7.50 2.95 -29.15
CA ARG A 139 -6.70 1.70 -29.04
C ARG A 139 -7.32 0.69 -28.07
N ILE A 140 -8.55 0.94 -27.62
CA ILE A 140 -9.20 0.15 -26.58
C ILE A 140 -9.62 -1.22 -27.14
N ARG A 141 -9.31 -2.29 -26.41
CA ARG A 141 -9.67 -3.68 -26.75
C ARG A 141 -10.90 -4.21 -25.99
N CYS A 142 -11.26 -3.58 -24.87
CA CYS A 142 -12.36 -4.01 -24.01
C CYS A 142 -13.71 -3.47 -24.51
N LEU A 143 -14.66 -4.35 -24.78
CA LEU A 143 -15.99 -4.04 -25.31
C LEU A 143 -16.76 -3.06 -24.41
N LYS A 144 -16.77 -3.28 -23.08
CA LYS A 144 -17.43 -2.38 -22.12
C LYS A 144 -16.90 -0.95 -22.17
N LYS A 145 -15.58 -0.79 -22.34
CA LYS A 145 -14.94 0.53 -22.43
C LYS A 145 -15.19 1.21 -23.78
N LEU A 146 -15.25 0.43 -24.86
CA LEU A 146 -15.60 0.92 -26.20
C LEU A 146 -17.03 1.43 -26.26
N LYS A 147 -18.00 0.68 -25.71
CA LYS A 147 -19.40 1.11 -25.59
C LYS A 147 -19.52 2.42 -24.82
N LYS A 148 -18.83 2.53 -23.68
CA LYS A 148 -18.81 3.77 -22.89
C LYS A 148 -18.26 4.96 -23.67
N GLN A 149 -17.18 4.78 -24.42
CA GLN A 149 -16.62 5.85 -25.27
C GLN A 149 -17.56 6.26 -26.42
N LEU A 150 -18.28 5.31 -27.00
CA LEU A 150 -19.28 5.60 -28.03
C LEU A 150 -20.44 6.41 -27.45
N ILE A 151 -20.96 6.03 -26.27
CA ILE A 151 -22.02 6.76 -25.55
C ILE A 151 -21.56 8.18 -25.22
N GLU A 152 -20.34 8.36 -24.75
CA GLU A 152 -19.77 9.67 -24.44
C GLU A 152 -19.60 10.54 -25.70
N SER A 153 -19.16 9.93 -26.81
CA SER A 153 -19.09 10.60 -28.12
C SER A 153 -20.47 10.92 -28.73
N LEU A 154 -21.50 10.15 -28.38
CA LEU A 154 -22.90 10.42 -28.75
C LEU A 154 -23.42 11.65 -28.00
N ARG A 155 -23.30 11.66 -26.68
CA ARG A 155 -23.72 12.77 -25.81
C ARG A 155 -23.01 14.08 -26.13
N ASN A 156 -21.72 14.05 -26.49
CA ASN A 156 -20.99 15.28 -26.83
C ASN A 156 -21.47 15.94 -28.13
N LYS A 157 -22.00 15.17 -29.09
CA LYS A 157 -22.46 15.70 -30.38
C LYS A 157 -23.83 16.38 -30.29
N GLU A 158 -24.69 15.92 -29.38
CA GLU A 158 -26.00 16.56 -29.11
C GLU A 158 -25.83 17.97 -28.53
N ASN A 159 -24.72 18.24 -27.85
CA ASN A 159 -24.39 19.57 -27.32
C ASN A 159 -23.77 20.54 -28.34
N GLU A 160 -23.47 20.09 -29.56
CA GLU A 160 -22.81 20.89 -30.62
C GLU A 160 -23.72 21.23 -31.82
N ALA A 161 -25.00 20.84 -31.82
CA ALA A 161 -25.92 21.22 -32.90
C ALA A 161 -26.40 22.69 -32.70
N PRO A 162 -26.28 23.57 -33.73
CA PRO A 162 -26.40 25.01 -33.58
C PRO A 162 -27.86 25.50 -33.47
N ASN A 163 -28.02 26.52 -32.63
CA ASN A 163 -29.13 27.46 -32.63
C ASN A 163 -29.21 28.17 -34.00
N SER A 164 -29.98 27.61 -34.93
CA SER A 164 -30.35 28.27 -36.18
C SER A 164 -31.86 28.34 -36.28
N GLN A 165 -32.45 29.37 -35.66
CA GLN A 165 -33.74 29.96 -36.01
C GLN A 165 -33.98 31.20 -35.14
N GLN A 166 -33.60 32.38 -35.65
CA GLN A 166 -34.42 33.60 -35.75
C GLN A 166 -33.62 34.69 -36.46
#